data_AF-A0A9E3Z9N6-F1
#
_entry.id   AF-A0A9E3Z9N6-F1
#
_cell.length_a   1.000
_cell.length_b   1.000
_cell.length_c   1.000
_cell.angle_alpha   90.00
_cell.angle_beta   90.00
_cell.angle_gamma   90.00
#
_symmetry.space_group_name_H-M   'P 1'
#
loop_
_entity.id
_entity.type
_entity.pdbx_description
1 polymer ?
#
loop_
_entity_poly.entity_id
_entity_poly.type
_entity_poly.pdbx_seq_one_letter_code
_entity_poly.pdbx_strand_id
1 'polypeptide(L)'
;MLERPPAASRAVARLLCEREVLERTDWPSREYLNARIRSDGFPKPRKRLRGLGDQWLESEVLLWIDPEAELGPQTLVRKFKAAG
;
A
#
# COMPACT_ATOMS: atom_id res chain seq x y z
N MET A 1 31.29 13.13 25.21
CA MET A 1 29.83 12.98 25.13
C MET A 1 29.51 12.47 23.74
N LEU A 2 29.13 11.19 23.60
CA LEU A 2 28.70 10.64 22.31
C LEU A 2 27.20 10.89 22.16
N GLU A 3 26.83 11.84 21.31
CA GLU A 3 25.45 12.02 20.89
C GLU A 3 25.06 10.80 20.04
N ARG A 4 24.16 9.96 20.57
CA ARG A 4 23.58 8.86 19.82
C ARG A 4 22.75 9.46 18.68
N PRO A 5 22.94 9.05 17.42
CA PRO A 5 22.05 9.49 16.35
C PRO A 5 20.61 9.08 16.72
N PRO A 6 19.58 9.88 16.40
CA PRO A 6 18.21 9.46 16.58
C PRO A 6 18.05 8.14 15.84
N ALA A 7 17.72 7.08 16.57
CA ALA A 7 17.39 5.81 15.96
C ALA A 7 16.30 6.12 14.94
N ALA A 8 16.64 6.00 13.65
CA ALA A 8 15.71 6.21 12.55
C ALA A 8 14.45 5.45 12.95
N SER A 9 13.38 6.21 13.25
CA SER A 9 12.11 5.63 13.65
C SER A 9 11.76 4.71 12.51
N ARG A 10 11.93 3.41 12.74
CA ARG A 10 11.69 2.35 11.78
C ARG A 10 10.21 2.48 11.49
N ALA A 11 9.87 3.25 10.46
CA ALA A 11 8.51 3.65 10.18
C ALA A 11 7.72 2.36 10.11
N VAL A 12 6.85 2.16 11.11
CA VAL A 12 6.03 0.96 11.15
C VAL A 12 5.10 1.13 9.97
N ALA A 13 5.36 0.38 8.90
CA ALA A 13 4.58 0.50 7.69
C ALA A 13 3.12 0.19 8.03
N ARG A 14 2.26 1.20 7.93
CA ARG A 14 0.85 1.09 8.29
C ARG A 14 0.17 0.12 7.32
N LEU A 15 -0.61 -0.80 7.87
CA LEU A 15 -1.43 -1.71 7.10
C LEU A 15 -2.88 -1.20 7.10
N LEU A 16 -3.54 -1.35 5.96
CA LEU A 16 -4.95 -1.05 5.76
C LEU A 16 -5.73 -2.34 5.60
N CYS A 17 -6.88 -2.42 6.27
CA CYS A 17 -7.85 -3.47 6.00
C CYS A 17 -8.65 -3.19 4.72
N GLU A 18 -9.37 -4.20 4.23
CA GLU A 18 -10.22 -4.07 3.03
C GLU A 18 -11.15 -2.85 3.10
N ARG A 19 -11.79 -2.63 4.25
CA ARG A 19 -12.71 -1.51 4.41
C ARG A 19 -12.02 -0.16 4.23
N GLU A 20 -10.87 0.04 4.86
CA GLU A 20 -10.08 1.28 4.72
C GLU A 20 -9.63 1.50 3.27
N VAL A 21 -9.31 0.43 2.53
CA VAL A 21 -8.96 0.54 1.11
C VAL A 21 -10.16 0.97 0.28
N LEU A 22 -11.34 0.37 0.50
CA LEU A 22 -12.57 0.76 -0.18
C LEU A 22 -12.95 2.21 0.14
N GLU A 23 -12.87 2.61 1.42
CA GLU A 23 -13.16 3.98 1.87
C GLU A 23 -12.22 5.02 1.23
N ARG A 24 -10.94 4.69 1.04
CA ARG A 24 -9.97 5.63 0.42
C ARG A 24 -10.02 5.70 -1.09
N THR A 25 -10.43 4.61 -1.72
CA THR A 25 -10.54 4.53 -3.19
C THR A 25 -11.92 4.92 -3.69
N ASP A 26 -12.88 5.13 -2.78
CA ASP A 26 -14.30 5.31 -3.06
C ASP A 26 -14.87 4.13 -3.90
N TRP A 27 -14.38 2.92 -3.65
CA TRP A 27 -14.78 1.74 -4.41
C TRP A 27 -15.98 1.02 -3.80
N PRO A 28 -16.91 0.51 -4.64
CA PRO A 28 -18.21 0.06 -4.18
C PRO A 28 -18.19 -1.30 -3.49
N SER A 29 -17.21 -2.18 -3.79
CA SER A 29 -17.19 -3.55 -3.27
C SER A 29 -15.83 -4.23 -3.36
N ARG A 30 -15.71 -5.33 -2.61
CA ARG A 30 -14.58 -6.26 -2.67
C ARG A 30 -14.41 -6.87 -4.06
N GLU A 31 -15.51 -7.19 -4.75
CA GLU A 31 -15.47 -7.71 -6.12
C GLU A 31 -14.84 -6.70 -7.08
N TYR A 32 -15.18 -5.42 -6.93
CA TYR A 32 -14.58 -4.35 -7.72
C TYR A 32 -13.08 -4.23 -7.42
N LEU A 33 -12.70 -4.24 -6.15
CA LEU A 33 -11.29 -4.25 -5.73
C LEU A 33 -10.53 -5.45 -6.33
N ASN A 34 -11.11 -6.65 -6.30
CA ASN A 34 -10.49 -7.85 -6.90
C ASN A 34 -10.35 -7.73 -8.42
N ALA A 35 -11.29 -7.08 -9.11
CA ALA A 35 -11.19 -6.80 -10.53
C ALA A 35 -10.02 -5.84 -10.80
N ARG A 36 -9.86 -4.77 -10.01
CA ARG A 36 -8.75 -3.80 -10.15
C ARG A 36 -7.38 -4.44 -9.86
N ILE A 37 -7.30 -5.39 -8.93
CA ILE A 37 -6.08 -6.19 -8.70
C ILE A 37 -5.70 -7.00 -9.94
N ARG A 38 -6.67 -7.52 -10.68
CA ARG A 38 -6.43 -8.36 -11.87
C ARG A 38 -6.18 -7.54 -13.13
N SER A 39 -6.87 -6.40 -13.29
CA SER A 39 -6.90 -5.62 -14.53
C SER A 39 -5.98 -4.41 -14.53
N ASP A 40 -5.91 -3.64 -13.44
CA ASP A 40 -5.25 -2.32 -13.38
C ASP A 40 -3.96 -2.33 -12.56
N GLY A 41 -3.54 -3.51 -12.10
CA GLY A 41 -2.32 -3.65 -11.31
C GLY A 41 -2.41 -3.01 -9.92
N PHE A 42 -3.62 -2.87 -9.35
CA PHE A 42 -3.77 -2.45 -7.96
C PHE A 42 -2.95 -3.38 -7.04
N PRO A 43 -2.26 -2.86 -6.01
CA PRO A 43 -1.43 -3.66 -5.12
C PRO A 43 -2.17 -4.87 -4.56
N LYS A 44 -1.49 -6.01 -4.57
CA LYS A 44 -1.99 -7.23 -3.93
C LYS A 44 -1.87 -7.10 -2.42
N PRO A 45 -2.80 -7.70 -1.65
CA PRO A 45 -2.67 -7.72 -0.21
C PRO A 45 -1.37 -8.41 0.21
N ARG A 46 -0.65 -7.80 1.16
CA ARG A 46 0.62 -8.30 1.69
C ARG A 46 0.42 -9.46 2.65
N LYS A 47 -0.67 -9.44 3.42
CA LYS A 47 -1.01 -10.47 4.41
C LYS A 47 -2.52 -10.64 4.46
N ARG A 48 -2.95 -11.82 4.89
CA ARG A 48 -4.33 -12.09 5.28
C ARG A 48 -4.35 -12.46 6.75
N LEU A 49 -5.02 -11.65 7.56
CA LEU A 49 -5.14 -11.84 9.00
C LEU A 49 -6.48 -12.50 9.32
N ARG A 50 -6.46 -13.54 10.16
CA ARG A 50 -7.67 -14.25 10.57
C ARG A 50 -8.60 -13.28 11.32
N GLY A 51 -9.83 -13.13 10.85
CA GLY A 51 -10.83 -12.22 11.44
C GLY A 51 -10.78 -10.76 10.93
N LEU A 52 -9.67 -10.32 10.33
CA LEU A 52 -9.53 -8.96 9.78
C LEU A 52 -9.50 -8.93 8.24
N GLY A 53 -9.25 -10.08 7.61
CA GLY A 53 -9.21 -10.21 6.16
C GLY A 53 -7.87 -9.79 5.57
N ASP A 54 -7.92 -9.38 4.31
CA ASP A 54 -6.75 -9.00 3.53
C ASP A 54 -6.20 -7.64 4.00
N GLN A 55 -4.87 -7.48 3.93
CA GLN A 55 -4.14 -6.33 4.45
C GLN A 55 -3.22 -5.75 3.38
N TRP A 56 -3.32 -4.44 3.14
CA TRP A 56 -2.50 -3.71 2.18
C TRP A 56 -1.54 -2.77 2.90
N LEU A 57 -0.40 -2.47 2.28
CA LEU A 57 0.44 -1.39 2.77
C LEU A 57 -0.21 -0.06 2.39
N GLU A 58 -0.37 0.82 3.37
CA GLU A 58 -0.91 2.15 3.15
C GLU A 58 -0.12 2.90 2.06
N SER A 59 1.20 2.83 2.10
CA SER A 59 2.07 3.45 1.11
C SER A 59 1.79 2.97 -0.32
N GLU A 60 1.54 1.67 -0.52
CA GLU A 60 1.25 1.13 -1.86
C GLU A 60 -0.12 1.57 -2.37
N VAL A 61 -1.11 1.66 -1.48
CA VAL A 61 -2.46 2.12 -1.82
C VAL A 61 -2.46 3.60 -2.15
N LEU A 62 -1.79 4.42 -1.34
CA LEU A 62 -1.67 5.87 -1.59
C LEU A 62 -0.91 6.16 -2.88
N LEU A 63 0.22 5.49 -3.13
CA LEU A 63 0.95 5.60 -4.41
C LEU A 63 0.10 5.25 -5.63
N TRP A 64 -0.84 4.33 -5.48
CA TRP A 64 -1.71 3.93 -6.57
C TRP A 64 -2.83 4.95 -6.81
N ILE A 65 -3.43 5.49 -5.74
CA ILE A 65 -4.48 6.51 -5.82
C ILE A 65 -3.92 7.82 -6.38
N ASP A 66 -2.78 8.25 -5.85
CA ASP A 66 -2.11 9.47 -6.23
C ASP A 66 -0.61 9.21 -6.39
N PRO A 67 -0.13 8.95 -7.62
CA PRO A 67 1.28 8.66 -7.87
C PRO A 67 2.19 9.88 -7.64
N GLU A 68 1.61 11.07 -7.56
CA GLU A 68 2.29 12.33 -7.24
C GLU A 68 2.22 12.68 -5.75
N ALA A 69 1.48 11.92 -4.94
CA ALA A 69 1.53 12.06 -3.49
C ALA A 69 2.97 11.81 -3.09
N GLU A 70 3.65 12.87 -2.62
CA GLU A 70 5.02 12.81 -2.12
C GLU A 70 5.07 11.80 -0.97
N LEU A 71 5.28 10.54 -1.31
CA LEU A 71 5.59 9.52 -0.34
C LEU A 71 6.95 9.87 0.20
N GLY A 72 6.96 10.32 1.46
CA GLY A 72 8.17 10.39 2.26
C GLY A 72 9.01 9.11 2.08
N PRO A 73 10.35 9.21 2.21
CA PRO A 73 11.37 8.48 1.44
C PRO A 73 11.39 6.95 1.60
N GLN A 74 10.32 6.26 1.25
CA GLN A 74 10.19 4.81 1.32
C GLN A 74 9.51 4.29 0.05
N THR A 75 10.37 4.05 -0.93
CA THR A 75 10.30 2.83 -1.75
C THR A 75 9.24 2.84 -2.86
N LEU A 76 9.43 3.72 -3.84
CA LEU A 76 9.02 3.47 -5.23
C LEU A 76 9.92 2.39 -5.85
N VAL A 77 9.68 1.11 -5.53
CA VAL A 77 10.13 0.01 -6.40
C VAL A 77 9.14 -0.06 -7.56
N ARG A 78 9.36 0.82 -8.54
CA ARG A 78 8.82 0.68 -9.89
C ARG A 78 9.32 -0.64 -10.47
N LYS A 79 8.54 -1.72 -10.35
CA LYS A 79 8.65 -2.88 -11.25
C LYS A 79 7.99 -2.50 -12.58
N PHE A 80 8.67 -1.69 -13.38
CA PHE A 80 8.55 -1.83 -14.82
C PHE A 80 9.26 -3.11 -15.21
N LYS A 81 8.55 -4.24 -15.11
CA LYS A 81 8.97 -5.49 -15.71
C LYS A 81 8.41 -5.55 -17.12
N ALA A 82 9.28 -5.19 -18.07
CA ALA A 82 9.40 -5.66 -19.45
C ALA A 82 8.15 -6.25 -20.13
N ALA A 83 7.70 -5.56 -21.18
CA ALA A 83 7.07 -6.18 -22.35
C ALA A 83 7.40 -5.32 -23.59
N GLY A 84 8.02 -5.94 -24.60
CA GLY A 84 8.20 -5.38 -25.96
C GLY A 84 9.61 -4.96 -26.28
#